data_AF-A0AAW2BI48-F1
#
_entry.id   AF-A0AAW2BI48-F1
#
_cell.length_a   1.000
_cell.length_b   1.000
_cell.length_c   1.000
_cell.angle_alpha   90.00
_cell.angle_beta   90.00
_cell.angle_gamma   90.00
#
_symmetry.space_group_name_H-M   'P 1'
#
loop_
_entity.id
_entity.type
_entity.pdbx_description
1 polymer ?
#
loop_
_entity_poly.entity_id
_entity_poly.type
_entity_poly.pdbx_seq_one_letter_code
_entity_poly.pdbx_strand_id
1 'polypeptide(L)' 'MKRTSKGKHDNEGFELFITTAPIPNLNEKVIVFGRVVKGEDVVQEIEEVDTDENYEPKSSIGIINVAHMDCSAL' A
#
# COMPACT_ATOMS: atom_id res chain seq x y z
N MET A 1 1.35 -4.93 2.47
CA MET A 1 0.17 -4.36 3.13
C MET A 1 0.51 -4.17 4.63
N LYS A 2 0.50 -2.95 5.21
CA LYS A 2 0.87 -2.64 6.62
C LYS A 2 -0.23 -1.85 7.36
N ARG A 3 -0.06 -1.62 8.67
CA ARG A 3 -0.72 -0.60 9.50
C ARG A 3 0.37 0.24 10.19
N THR A 4 0.30 1.57 10.12
CA THR A 4 1.05 2.44 11.04
C THR A 4 0.10 3.51 11.62
N SER A 5 0.16 3.70 12.94
CA SER A 5 -0.16 4.99 13.54
C SER A 5 0.97 5.31 14.53
N LYS A 6 1.62 6.46 14.34
CA LYS A 6 2.60 6.98 15.29
C LYS A 6 2.39 8.49 15.41
N GLY A 7 1.30 8.87 16.06
CA GLY A 7 0.98 10.27 16.34
C GLY A 7 -0.25 10.35 17.23
N LYS A 8 -0.17 11.18 18.27
CA LYS A 8 -1.31 11.58 19.09
C LYS A 8 -2.27 12.40 18.23
N HIS A 9 -3.21 11.75 17.55
CA HIS A 9 -4.41 12.37 17.03
C HIS A 9 -5.53 11.34 17.09
N ASP A 10 -6.66 11.73 17.65
CA ASP A 10 -7.90 10.94 17.82
C ASP A 10 -8.56 10.62 16.47
N ASN A 11 -7.88 9.91 15.58
CA ASN A 11 -8.42 9.44 14.30
C ASN A 11 -8.16 7.93 14.19
N GLU A 12 -9.22 7.12 14.22
CA GLU A 12 -9.24 5.66 14.06
C GLU A 12 -8.82 5.19 12.64
N GLY A 13 -7.80 5.81 12.05
CA GLY A 13 -7.29 5.50 10.72
C GLY A 13 -6.24 4.38 10.73
N PHE A 14 -6.01 3.79 9.56
CA PHE A 14 -4.89 2.89 9.32
C PHE A 14 -4.16 3.26 8.04
N GLU A 15 -2.82 3.21 8.06
CA GLU A 15 -1.99 3.43 6.88
C GLU A 15 -1.51 2.11 6.29
N LEU A 16 -1.64 1.97 4.97
CA LEU A 16 -1.32 0.77 4.23
C LEU A 16 -0.13 1.00 3.28
N PHE A 17 0.90 0.14 3.37
CA PHE A 17 2.02 0.11 2.43
C PHE A 17 2.09 -1.20 1.64
N ILE A 18 2.33 -1.11 0.33
CA ILE A 18 2.70 -2.21 -0.56
C ILE A 18 4.17 -2.00 -0.93
N THR A 19 4.97 -3.08 -0.92
CA THR A 19 6.40 -3.02 -1.26
C THR A 19 6.59 -3.59 -2.66
N THR A 20 7.26 -2.84 -3.54
CA THR A 20 7.59 -3.25 -4.92
C THR A 20 9.00 -3.83 -5.05
N ALA A 21 9.85 -3.59 -4.04
CA ALA A 21 11.19 -4.15 -3.95
C ALA A 21 11.48 -4.72 -2.54
N PRO A 22 12.45 -5.65 -2.40
CA PRO A 22 12.90 -6.13 -1.09
C PRO A 22 13.41 -5.00 -0.20
N ILE A 23 12.90 -4.90 1.03
CA ILE A 23 13.32 -3.87 2.01
C ILE A 23 13.94 -4.56 3.24
N PRO A 24 15.27 -4.83 3.25
CA PRO A 24 15.91 -5.66 4.27
C PRO A 24 15.82 -5.10 5.69
N ASN A 25 15.71 -3.77 5.86
CA ASN A 25 15.73 -3.10 7.16
C ASN A 25 14.33 -2.87 7.78
N LEU A 26 13.29 -3.48 7.20
CA LEU A 26 11.91 -3.22 7.60
C LEU A 26 11.33 -4.30 8.52
N ASN A 27 11.96 -5.48 8.58
CA ASN A 27 11.43 -6.69 9.20
C ASN A 27 11.14 -6.56 10.71
N GLU A 28 11.82 -5.67 11.41
CA GLU A 28 11.67 -5.48 12.87
C GLU A 28 10.77 -4.31 13.25
N LYS A 29 10.33 -3.49 12.28
CA LYS A 29 9.59 -2.24 12.53
C LYS A 29 8.14 -2.29 12.06
N VAL A 30 7.74 -3.32 11.33
CA VAL A 30 6.41 -3.40 10.69
C VAL A 30 5.86 -4.82 10.69
N ILE A 31 4.54 -4.94 10.75
CA ILE A 31 3.85 -6.23 10.67
C ILE A 31 3.45 -6.49 9.21
N VAL A 32 3.93 -7.59 8.64
CA VAL A 32 3.49 -8.10 7.34
C VAL A 32 2.30 -9.05 7.56
N PHE A 33 1.15 -8.73 6.97
CA PHE A 33 -0.08 -9.51 7.15
C PHE A 33 -0.71 -10.05 5.86
N GLY A 34 -0.09 -9.79 4.71
CA GLY A 34 -0.60 -10.27 3.42
C GLY A 34 0.31 -9.91 2.25
N ARG A 35 0.03 -10.52 1.10
CA ARG A 35 0.69 -10.29 -0.19
C ARG A 35 -0.34 -9.98 -1.27
N VAL A 36 0.09 -9.28 -2.31
CA VAL A 36 -0.71 -9.11 -3.53
C VAL A 36 -0.81 -10.47 -4.21
N VAL A 37 -2.04 -10.86 -4.60
CA VAL A 37 -2.31 -12.14 -5.28
C VAL A 37 -2.81 -11.95 -6.72
N LYS A 38 -3.39 -10.79 -7.03
CA LYS A 38 -3.81 -10.32 -8.36
C LYS A 38 -3.60 -8.80 -8.43
N GLY A 39 -3.38 -8.26 -9.63
CA GLY A 39 -3.19 -6.81 -9.85
C GLY A 39 -1.78 -6.30 -9.57
N GLU A 40 -0.75 -7.14 -9.74
CA GLU A 40 0.65 -6.70 -9.60
C GLU A 40 1.06 -5.69 -10.68
N ASP A 41 0.51 -5.83 -11.88
CA ASP A 41 0.60 -4.87 -12.98
C ASP A 41 0.08 -3.49 -12.57
N VAL A 42 -1.09 -3.42 -11.93
CA VAL A 42 -1.64 -2.15 -11.43
C VAL A 42 -0.74 -1.54 -10.35
N VAL A 43 -0.12 -2.36 -9.50
CA VAL A 43 0.84 -1.87 -8.50
C VAL A 43 2.08 -1.27 -9.16
N GLN A 44 2.60 -1.89 -10.23
CA GLN A 44 3.72 -1.36 -11.01
C GLN A 44 3.33 -0.07 -11.74
N GLU A 45 2.16 0.00 -12.36
CA GLU A 45 1.67 1.23 -13.00
C GLU A 45 1.59 2.40 -12.01
N ILE A 46 1.16 2.15 -10.77
CA ILE A 46 1.13 3.17 -9.70
C ILE A 46 2.53 3.60 -9.27
N GLU A 47 3.50 2.66 -9.21
CA GLU A 47 4.89 2.95 -8.86
C GLU A 47 5.58 3.84 -9.91
N GLU A 48 5.22 3.68 -11.19
CA GLU A 48 5.81 4.43 -12.31
C GLU A 48 5.18 5.82 -12.53
N VAL A 49 4.17 6.21 -11.77
CA VAL A 49 3.54 7.53 -11.91
C VAL A 49 4.53 8.65 -11.55
N ASP A 50 4.56 9.69 -12.38
CA ASP A 50 5.35 10.89 -12.11
C ASP A 50 5.01 11.51 -10.75
N THR A 51 6.03 11.65 -9.90
CA THR A 51 5.93 12.34 -8.62
C THR A 51 6.55 13.74 -8.67
N ASP A 52 6.19 14.58 -7.70
CA ASP A 52 6.85 15.85 -7.44
C ASP A 52 8.10 15.68 -6.54
N GLU A 53 8.65 16.80 -6.08
CA GLU A 53 9.84 16.84 -5.20
C GLU A 53 9.57 16.25 -3.80
N ASN A 54 8.31 16.13 -3.39
CA ASN A 54 7.89 15.54 -2.12
C ASN A 54 7.52 14.06 -2.25
N TYR A 55 7.76 13.45 -3.43
CA TYR A 55 7.35 12.09 -3.75
C TYR A 55 5.82 11.90 -3.76
N GLU A 56 5.06 12.97 -4.01
CA GLU A 56 3.61 12.91 -4.17
C GLU A 56 3.25 12.73 -5.65
N PRO A 57 2.31 11.83 -6.01
CA PRO A 57 1.88 11.67 -7.39
C PRO A 57 1.29 12.97 -7.96
N LYS A 58 1.73 13.36 -9.16
CA LYS A 58 1.17 14.53 -9.87
C LYS A 58 -0.27 14.32 -10.34
N SER A 59 -0.63 13.05 -10.54
CA SER A 59 -2.00 12.63 -10.89
C SER A 59 -2.71 12.10 -9.65
N SER A 60 -4.02 12.32 -9.57
CA SER A 60 -4.82 11.77 -8.46
C SER A 60 -4.91 10.26 -8.57
N ILE A 61 -4.43 9.55 -7.54
CA ILE A 61 -4.52 8.09 -7.41
C ILE A 61 -5.34 7.79 -6.15
N GLY A 62 -6.35 6.94 -6.28
CA GLY A 62 -7.25 6.61 -5.17
C GLY A 62 -7.88 5.23 -5.31
N ILE A 63 -8.28 4.66 -4.18
CA ILE A 63 -9.02 3.40 -4.12
C ILE A 63 -10.50 3.72 -4.38
N ILE A 64 -11.01 3.28 -5.53
CA ILE A 64 -12.39 3.56 -5.94
C ILE A 64 -13.39 2.60 -5.29
N ASN A 65 -13.02 1.34 -5.10
CA ASN A 65 -13.88 0.31 -4.51
C ASN A 65 -13.04 -0.74 -3.78
N VAL A 66 -13.60 -1.29 -2.69
CA VAL A 66 -13.04 -2.40 -1.93
C VAL A 66 -14.11 -3.47 -1.79
N ALA A 67 -13.80 -4.67 -2.26
CA ALA A 67 -14.69 -5.83 -2.16
C ALA A 67 -13.95 -7.01 -1.53
N HIS A 68 -14.70 -7.87 -0.84
CA HIS A 68 -14.20 -9.19 -0.44
C HIS A 68 -14.23 -10.11 -1.65
N MET A 69 -13.12 -10.80 -1.92
CA MET A 69 -13.09 -11.90 -2.89
C MET A 69 -12.78 -13.19 -2.17
N ASP A 70 -13.62 -14.20 -2.41
CA ASP A 70 -13.37 -15.54 -1.94
C ASP A 70 -12.11 -16.11 -2.59
N CYS A 71 -11.28 -16.81 -1.81
CA CYS A 71 -10.08 -17.45 -2.34
C CYS A 71 -10.36 -18.49 -3.42
N SER A 72 -11.59 -19.02 -3.52
CA SER A 72 -12.01 -19.92 -4.59
C SER A 72 -12.19 -19.22 -5.95
N ALA A 73 -12.26 -17.90 -5.97
CA ALA A 73 -12.35 -17.07 -7.18
C ALA A 73 -10.98 -16.54 -7.65
N LEU A 74 -9.89 -16.94 -6.97
CA LEU A 74 -8.52 -16.65 -7.38
C LEU A 74 -8.04 -17.64 -8.44
#